data_AF-A0A397EXG1-F1
#
_entry.id   AF-A0A397EXG1-F1
#
_cell.length_a   1.000
_cell.length_b   1.000
_cell.length_c   1.000
_cell.angle_alpha   90.00
_cell.angle_beta   90.00
_cell.angle_gamma   90.00
#
_symmetry.space_group_name_H-M   'P 1'
#
loop_
_entity.id
_entity.type
_entity.pdbx_description
1 polymer ?
#
loop_
_entity_poly.entity_id
_entity_poly.type
_entity_poly.pdbx_seq_one_letter_code
_entity_poly.pdbx_strand_id
1 'polypeptide(L)'
;GVFNTGTMYGLLLTSWSMGATGWGLVAATDVVSNESVASQLWILLVVAIVGVVVLPLVRTNTMDRFYRGYQLTMCDTVVIQMPSRKMRLEK
;
A
#
# COMPACT_ATOMS: atom_id res chain seq x y z
N GLY A 1 18.61 9.24 0.61
CA GLY A 1 17.64 8.32 -0.02
C GLY A 1 16.67 9.15 -0.82
N VAL A 2 17.09 9.55 -2.01
CA VAL A 2 16.36 10.35 -3.01
C VAL A 2 16.11 9.49 -4.25
N PHE A 3 16.32 8.17 -4.13
CA PHE A 3 16.06 7.25 -5.22
C PHE A 3 14.57 6.97 -5.21
N ASN A 4 13.92 7.54 -6.22
CA ASN A 4 12.59 7.20 -6.72
C ASN A 4 11.36 7.99 -6.23
N THR A 5 11.55 9.22 -5.76
CA THR A 5 10.43 10.13 -5.49
C THR A 5 9.51 10.30 -6.71
N GLY A 6 10.08 10.41 -7.91
CA GLY A 6 9.32 10.52 -9.17
C GLY A 6 8.43 9.30 -9.45
N THR A 7 8.95 8.08 -9.30
CA THR A 7 8.12 6.88 -9.49
C THR A 7 7.12 6.68 -8.37
N MET A 8 7.39 7.08 -7.13
CA MET A 8 6.39 7.06 -6.07
C MET A 8 5.20 7.96 -6.42
N TYR A 9 5.47 9.18 -6.89
CA TYR A 9 4.40 10.06 -7.39
C TYR A 9 3.70 9.49 -8.62
N GLY A 10 4.43 8.86 -9.54
CA GLY A 10 3.85 8.17 -10.69
C GLY A 10 2.87 7.06 -10.27
N LEU A 11 3.25 6.20 -9.33
CA LEU A 11 2.39 5.14 -8.79
C LEU A 11 1.16 5.69 -8.06
N LEU A 12 1.31 6.80 -7.33
CA LEU A 12 0.17 7.47 -6.68
C LEU A 12 -0.82 8.04 -7.70
N LEU A 13 -0.33 8.71 -8.75
CA LEU A 13 -1.18 9.28 -9.79
C LEU A 13 -1.88 8.22 -10.63
N THR A 14 -1.20 7.13 -10.99
CA THR A 14 -1.81 6.04 -11.77
C THR A 14 -2.85 5.29 -10.95
N SER A 15 -2.57 4.99 -9.68
CA SER A 15 -3.53 4.34 -8.79
C SER A 15 -4.77 5.21 -8.56
N TRP A 16 -4.60 6.51 -8.33
CA TRP A 16 -5.71 7.44 -8.21
C TRP A 16 -6.54 7.54 -9.51
N SER A 17 -5.88 7.64 -10.65
CA SER A 17 -6.55 7.69 -11.97
C SER A 17 -7.36 6.41 -12.23
N MET A 18 -6.82 5.25 -11.88
CA MET A 18 -7.53 3.97 -12.04
C MET A 18 -8.74 3.86 -11.11
N GLY A 19 -8.61 4.31 -9.87
CA GLY A 19 -9.74 4.37 -8.93
C GLY A 19 -10.85 5.33 -9.39
N ALA A 20 -10.48 6.52 -9.85
CA ALA A 20 -11.43 7.53 -10.32
C ALA A 20 -12.17 7.08 -11.60
N THR A 21 -11.46 6.47 -12.55
CA THR A 21 -12.09 5.95 -13.78
C THR A 21 -12.98 4.75 -13.50
N GLY A 22 -12.55 3.81 -12.66
CA GLY A 22 -13.37 2.68 -12.23
C GLY A 22 -14.67 3.11 -11.54
N TRP A 23 -14.59 4.04 -10.61
CA TRP A 23 -15.78 4.58 -9.94
C TRP A 23 -16.69 5.34 -10.90
N GLY A 24 -16.11 6.15 -11.80
CA GLY A 24 -16.87 6.89 -12.81
C GLY A 24 -17.67 5.98 -13.75
N LEU A 25 -17.12 4.82 -14.13
CA LEU A 25 -17.84 3.83 -14.95
C LEU A 25 -19.03 3.22 -14.21
N VAL A 26 -18.86 2.86 -12.93
CA VAL A 26 -19.95 2.30 -12.10
C VAL A 26 -21.06 3.33 -11.92
N ALA A 27 -20.69 4.58 -11.60
CA ALA A 27 -21.64 5.67 -11.42
C ALA A 27 -22.40 6.03 -12.70
N ALA A 28 -21.79 5.87 -13.87
CA ALA A 28 -22.43 6.17 -15.16
C ALA A 28 -23.57 5.19 -15.51
N THR A 29 -23.54 3.97 -14.95
CA THR A 29 -24.57 2.95 -15.20
C THR A 29 -25.71 2.97 -14.18
N ASP A 30 -25.54 3.68 -13.06
CA ASP A 30 -26.51 3.68 -11.97
C ASP A 30 -27.58 4.77 -12.14
N VAL A 31 -28.84 4.39 -11.86
CA VAL A 31 -29.94 5.35 -11.74
C VAL A 31 -29.96 5.84 -10.29
N VAL A 32 -29.89 7.16 -10.09
CA VAL A 32 -29.84 7.76 -8.75
C VAL A 32 -31.19 7.57 -8.05
N SER A 33 -31.22 6.68 -7.07
CA SER A 33 -32.34 6.41 -6.19
C SER A 33 -31.84 6.26 -4.75
N ASN A 34 -32.74 6.37 -3.76
CA ASN A 34 -32.34 6.33 -2.35
C ASN A 34 -31.69 4.98 -1.97
N GLU A 35 -32.17 3.88 -2.55
CA GLU A 35 -31.60 2.55 -2.37
C GLU A 35 -30.22 2.37 -3.04
N SER A 36 -29.96 3.04 -4.18
CA SER A 36 -28.65 2.95 -4.85
C SER A 36 -27.58 3.73 -4.10
N VAL A 37 -27.95 4.88 -3.51
CA VAL A 37 -27.05 5.67 -2.65
C VAL A 37 -26.61 4.88 -1.41
N ALA A 38 -27.54 4.18 -0.76
CA ALA A 38 -27.22 3.37 0.41
C ALA A 38 -26.24 2.23 0.06
N SER A 39 -26.44 1.57 -1.08
CA SER A 39 -25.55 0.52 -1.58
C SER A 39 -24.15 1.05 -1.89
N GLN A 40 -24.05 2.20 -2.56
CA GLN A 40 -22.77 2.85 -2.87
C GLN A 40 -21.99 3.24 -1.61
N LEU A 41 -22.67 3.76 -0.58
CA LEU A 41 -22.05 4.09 0.71
C LEU A 41 -21.49 2.84 1.41
N TRP A 42 -22.21 1.71 1.36
CA TRP A 42 -21.71 0.44 1.89
C TRP A 42 -20.45 -0.04 1.17
N ILE A 43 -20.41 0.07 -0.16
CA ILE A 43 -19.24 -0.30 -0.95
C ILE A 43 -18.04 0.60 -0.59
N LEU A 44 -18.25 1.92 -0.47
CA LEU A 44 -17.20 2.86 -0.06
C LEU A 44 -16.69 2.57 1.36
N LEU A 45 -17.57 2.19 2.27
CA LEU A 45 -17.21 1.80 3.64
C LEU A 45 -16.33 0.53 3.63
N VAL A 46 -16.68 -0.48 2.84
CA VAL A 46 -15.86 -1.68 2.68
C VAL A 46 -14.48 -1.34 2.11
N VAL A 47 -14.42 -0.50 1.07
CA VAL A 47 -13.13 -0.04 0.50
C VAL A 47 -12.30 0.73 1.53
N ALA A 48 -12.92 1.58 2.35
CA ALA A 48 -12.23 2.30 3.41
C ALA A 48 -11.65 1.34 4.47
N ILE A 49 -12.40 0.33 4.90
CA ILE A 49 -11.93 -0.69 5.85
C ILE A 49 -10.76 -1.47 5.26
N VAL A 50 -10.86 -1.91 4.00
CA VAL A 50 -9.76 -2.60 3.30
C VAL A 50 -8.52 -1.69 3.24
N GLY A 51 -8.69 -0.41 2.91
CA GLY A 51 -7.62 0.58 2.94
C GLY A 51 -6.92 0.63 4.30
N VAL A 52 -7.68 0.71 5.39
CA VAL A 52 -7.15 0.71 6.77
C VAL A 52 -6.35 -0.56 7.07
N VAL A 53 -6.81 -1.72 6.62
CA VAL A 53 -6.11 -3.01 6.81
C VAL A 53 -4.81 -3.07 6.00
N VAL A 54 -4.76 -2.46 4.81
CA VAL A 54 -3.59 -2.47 3.93
C VAL A 54 -2.54 -1.42 4.32
N LEU A 55 -2.94 -0.28 4.92
CA LEU A 55 -2.03 0.77 5.39
C LEU A 55 -0.81 0.27 6.21
N PRO A 56 -0.91 -0.67 7.16
CA PRO A 56 0.25 -1.19 7.87
C PRO A 56 1.27 -1.89 6.97
N LEU A 57 0.87 -2.45 5.81
CA LEU A 57 1.78 -3.11 4.86
C LEU A 57 2.70 -2.11 4.14
N VAL A 58 2.35 -0.83 4.12
CA VAL A 58 3.13 0.24 3.46
C VAL A 58 4.24 0.80 4.36
N ARG A 59 4.27 0.41 5.65
CA ARG A 59 5.30 0.84 6.60
C ARG A 59 6.67 0.28 6.18
N THR A 60 7.53 1.15 5.65
CA THR A 60 8.96 0.86 5.48
C THR A 60 9.66 1.11 6.81
N ASN A 61 10.00 0.03 7.53
CA ASN A 61 10.72 0.13 8.80
C ASN A 61 12.13 0.71 8.55
N THR A 62 12.49 1.77 9.27
CA THR A 62 13.80 2.42 9.13
C THR A 62 14.95 1.50 9.56
N MET A 63 14.74 0.66 10.58
CA MET A 63 15.73 -0.30 11.07
C MET A 63 16.09 -1.33 10.01
N ASP A 64 15.09 -1.73 9.23
CA ASP A 64 15.25 -2.67 8.14
C ASP A 64 16.09 -2.07 7.00
N ARG A 65 15.79 -0.82 6.62
CA ARG A 65 16.50 -0.08 5.57
C ARG A 65 18.00 0.11 5.85
N PHE A 66 18.43 0.19 7.11
CA PHE A 66 19.84 0.40 7.46
C PHE A 66 20.57 -0.89 7.84
N TYR A 67 19.91 -2.05 7.81
CA TYR A 67 20.58 -3.32 8.06
C TYR A 67 21.57 -3.64 6.94
N ARG A 68 22.79 -4.03 7.30
CA ARG A 68 23.86 -4.42 6.36
C ARG A 68 23.64 -5.84 5.83
N GLY A 69 22.57 -6.01 5.06
CA GLY A 69 22.06 -7.27 4.55
C GLY A 69 20.63 -7.08 4.06
N TYR A 70 19.85 -8.15 4.01
CA TYR A 70 18.40 -8.05 3.82
C TYR A 70 17.74 -8.41 5.16
N GLN A 71 16.92 -7.51 5.68
CA GLN A 71 16.07 -7.78 6.83
C GLN A 71 14.62 -7.59 6.37
N LEU A 72 13.67 -8.21 7.06
CA LEU A 72 12.24 -7.91 6.94
C LEU A 72 11.67 -7.95 8.35
N THR A 73 11.09 -6.84 8.77
CA THR A 73 10.49 -6.69 10.11
C THR A 73 9.01 -6.39 9.98
N MET A 74 8.17 -7.19 10.63
CA MET A 74 6.71 -7.00 10.70
C MET A 74 6.30 -6.92 12.16
N CYS A 75 5.49 -5.91 12.54
CA CYS A 75 5.05 -5.70 13.93
C CYS A 75 6.20 -5.78 14.95
N ASP A 76 7.29 -5.04 14.69
CA ASP A 76 8.52 -5.02 15.49
C ASP A 76 9.23 -6.38 15.67
N THR A 77 8.76 -7.42 14.99
CA THR A 77 9.37 -8.75 15.00
C THR A 77 10.13 -8.97 13.68
N VAL A 78 11.38 -9.39 13.79
CA VAL A 78 12.20 -9.74 12.60
C VAL A 78 11.70 -11.07 12.05
N VAL A 79 11.14 -11.05 10.84
CA VAL A 79 10.59 -12.24 10.17
C VAL A 79 11.66 -12.93 9.34
N ILE A 80 12.45 -12.15 8.60
CA ILE A 80 13.51 -12.66 7.71
C ILE A 80 14.76 -11.83 7.95
N GLN A 81 15.90 -12.51 8.08
CA GLN A 81 17.20 -11.86 8.18
C GLN A 81 18.23 -12.65 7.38
N MET A 82 18.73 -12.05 6.31
CA MET A 82 19.80 -12.59 5.48
C MET A 82 21.04 -11.69 5.63
N PRO A 83 22.09 -12.15 6.34
CA PRO A 83 23.32 -11.40 6.49
C PRO A 83 24.08 -11.33 5.16
N SER A 84 24.72 -10.19 4.90
CA SER A 84 25.59 -10.05 3.72
C SER A 84 26.82 -10.96 3.82
N ARG A 85 27.42 -11.35 2.68
CA ARG A 85 28.64 -12.18 2.66
C ARG A 85 29.78 -11.59 3.52
N LYS A 86 29.89 -10.26 3.57
CA LYS A 86 30.91 -9.57 4.39
C LYS A 86 30.73 -9.86 5.89
N MET A 87 29.50 -9.84 6.40
CA MET A 87 29.22 -10.18 7.80
C MET A 87 29.47 -11.66 8.14
N ARG A 88 29.33 -12.56 7.16
CA ARG A 88 29.55 -14.00 7.38
C ARG A 88 31.04 -14.33 7.55
N LEU A 89 31.92 -13.54 6.94
CA LEU A 89 33.37 -13.75 6.96
C LEU A 89 34.06 -13.10 8.17
N GLU A 90 33.41 -12.15 8.85
CA GLU A 90 33.91 -11.52 10.09
C GLU A 90 33.52 -12.29 11.37
N LYS A 91 33.00 -13.51 11.25
CA LYS A 91 32.46 -14.31 12.36
C LYS A 91 33.32 -15.54 12.61
#